data_AF-A0A448XSW6-F1
#
_entry.id   AF-A0A448XSW6-F1
#
_cell.length_a   1.000
_cell.length_b   1.000
_cell.length_c   1.000
_cell.angle_alpha   90.00
_cell.angle_beta   90.00
_cell.angle_gamma   90.00
#
_symmetry.space_group_name_H-M   'P 1'
#
loop_
_entity.id
_entity.type
_entity.pdbx_description
1 polymer ?
#
loop_
_entity_poly.entity_id
_entity_poly.type
_entity_poly.pdbx_seq_one_letter_code
_entity_poly.pdbx_strand_id
1 'polypeptide(L)' 'MMDPYNLAICFGPTLMPVPAELDQVQYQSSVNEVVKTFIVYHADIFNAQLSGPKYDKYAHQSLIPPRSTVIRTTGKMIAG' A
#
# COMPACT_ATOMS: atom_id res chain seq x y z
N MET A 1 -7.37 -1.84 -15.05
CA MET A 1 -7.12 -1.93 -13.59
C MET A 1 -8.28 -2.69 -12.95
N MET A 2 -8.06 -3.29 -11.77
CA MET A 2 -9.10 -4.00 -11.02
C MET A 2 -10.22 -3.05 -10.55
N ASP A 3 -11.46 -3.53 -10.52
CA ASP A 3 -12.64 -2.76 -10.09
C ASP A 3 -12.60 -2.46 -8.58
N PRO A 4 -12.90 -1.22 -8.14
CA PRO A 4 -13.07 -0.86 -6.72
C PRO A 4 -13.89 -1.86 -5.89
N TYR A 5 -14.95 -2.44 -6.44
CA TYR A 5 -15.74 -3.44 -5.71
C TYR A 5 -14.92 -4.69 -5.39
N ASN A 6 -14.17 -5.19 -6.36
CA ASN A 6 -13.30 -6.37 -6.18
C ASN A 6 -12.18 -6.08 -5.18
N LEU A 7 -11.62 -4.86 -5.20
CA LEU A 7 -10.62 -4.44 -4.21
C LEU A 7 -11.23 -4.35 -2.81
N ALA A 8 -12.46 -3.85 -2.68
CA ALA A 8 -13.15 -3.75 -1.40
C ALA A 8 -13.43 -5.11 -0.77
N ILE A 9 -13.80 -6.13 -1.54
CA ILE A 9 -13.97 -7.50 -1.04
C ILE A 9 -12.65 -8.04 -0.47
N CYS A 10 -11.54 -7.86 -1.20
CA CYS A 10 -10.26 -8.41 -0.79
C CYS A 10 -9.66 -7.69 0.42
N PHE A 11 -9.84 -6.37 0.53
CA PHE A 11 -9.24 -5.56 1.59
C PHE A 11 -10.17 -5.26 2.76
N GLY A 12 -11.48 -5.40 2.57
CA GLY A 12 -12.53 -5.10 3.55
C GLY A 12 -12.22 -5.62 4.95
N PRO A 13 -12.04 -6.95 5.11
CA PRO A 13 -11.78 -7.56 6.41
C PRO A 13 -10.50 -7.07 7.10
N THR A 14 -9.47 -6.69 6.33
CA THR A 14 -8.18 -6.24 6.87
C THR A 14 -8.20 -4.77 7.28
N LEU A 15 -8.84 -3.92 6.48
CA LEU A 15 -8.88 -2.47 6.71
C LEU A 15 -9.91 -2.07 7.76
N MET A 16 -11.02 -2.81 7.83
CA MET A 16 -12.09 -2.56 8.79
C MET A 16 -12.61 -3.90 9.31
N PRO A 17 -11.92 -4.49 10.31
CA PRO A 17 -12.39 -5.68 10.99
C PRO A 17 -13.75 -5.41 11.64
N VAL A 18 -14.66 -6.38 11.53
CA VAL A 18 -15.92 -6.33 12.28
C VAL A 18 -15.60 -6.45 13.78
N PRO A 19 -16.20 -5.61 14.65
CA PRO A 19 -16.06 -5.75 16.10
C PRO A 19 -16.38 -7.16 16.60
N ALA A 20 -15.70 -7.60 17.66
CA ALA A 20 -15.78 -8.99 18.14
C ALA A 20 -17.18 -9.37 18.64
N GLU A 21 -18.00 -8.38 19.00
CA GLU A 21 -19.36 -8.55 19.50
C GLU A 21 -20.39 -8.71 18.38
N LEU A 22 -19.99 -8.51 17.12
CA LEU A 22 -20.86 -8.54 15.94
C LEU A 22 -20.52 -9.73 15.03
N ASP A 23 -21.53 -10.23 14.29
CA ASP A 23 -21.35 -11.34 13.37
C ASP A 23 -20.65 -10.90 12.07
N GLN A 24 -19.49 -11.49 11.79
CA GLN A 24 -18.68 -11.13 10.63
C GLN A 24 -19.42 -11.34 9.30
N VAL A 25 -20.17 -12.44 9.16
CA VAL A 25 -20.83 -12.80 7.90
C VAL A 25 -21.98 -11.83 7.61
N GLN A 26 -22.70 -11.40 8.64
CA GLN A 26 -23.78 -10.42 8.51
C GLN A 26 -23.27 -9.04 8.09
N TYR A 27 -22.16 -8.58 8.68
CA TYR A 27 -21.68 -7.21 8.44
C TYR A 27 -20.63 -7.08 7.32
N GLN A 28 -20.21 -8.19 6.70
CA GLN A 28 -19.23 -8.17 5.61
C GLN A 28 -19.64 -7.24 4.46
N SER A 29 -20.93 -7.22 4.11
CA SER A 29 -21.43 -6.40 2.99
C SER A 29 -21.32 -4.92 3.33
N SER A 30 -21.62 -4.55 4.58
CA SER A 30 -21.48 -3.17 5.06
C SER A 30 -20.01 -2.75 5.07
N VAL A 31 -19.11 -3.61 5.55
CA VAL A 31 -17.66 -3.37 5.52
C VAL A 31 -17.18 -3.14 4.08
N ASN A 32 -17.59 -3.99 3.14
CA ASN A 32 -17.19 -3.86 1.74
C ASN A 32 -17.71 -2.56 1.11
N GLU A 33 -18.94 -2.13 1.41
CA GLU A 33 -19.46 -0.86 0.90
C GLU A 33 -18.72 0.36 1.47
N VAL A 34 -18.35 0.33 2.75
CA VAL A 34 -17.53 1.39 3.37
C VAL A 34 -16.14 1.44 2.72
N VAL A 35 -15.48 0.29 2.54
CA VAL A 35 -14.14 0.26 1.90
C VAL A 35 -14.21 0.65 0.43
N LYS A 36 -15.26 0.25 -0.31
CA LYS A 36 -15.52 0.71 -1.68
C LYS A 36 -15.67 2.23 -1.72
N THR A 37 -16.38 2.81 -0.75
CA THR A 37 -16.56 4.27 -0.63
C THR A 37 -15.21 4.96 -0.42
N PHE A 38 -14.35 4.41 0.44
CA PHE A 38 -12.98 4.93 0.62
C PHE A 38 -12.16 4.89 -0.66
N ILE A 39 -12.27 3.82 -1.45
CA ILE A 39 -11.53 3.68 -2.71
C ILE A 39 -12.03 4.72 -3.74
N VAL A 40 -13.34 4.83 -3.92
CA VAL A 40 -13.97 5.70 -4.93
C VAL A 40 -13.78 7.17 -4.59
N TYR A 41 -14.01 7.56 -3.34
CA TYR A 41 -14.03 8.96 -2.90
C TYR A 41 -12.79 9.33 -2.08
N HIS A 42 -11.67 8.63 -2.27
CA HIS A 42 -10.46 8.85 -1.46
C HIS A 42 -9.98 10.31 -1.45
N ALA A 43 -10.10 11.02 -2.57
CA ALA A 43 -9.66 12.41 -2.69
C ALA A 43 -10.54 13.40 -1.88
N ASP A 44 -11.81 13.07 -1.70
CA ASP A 44 -12.77 13.90 -0.95
C ASP A 44 -12.73 13.57 0.55
N ILE A 45 -12.49 12.29 0.89
CA ILE A 45 -12.46 11.78 2.26
C ILE A 45 -11.13 12.12 2.95
N PHE A 46 -10.01 11.97 2.25
CA PHE A 46 -8.68 12.16 2.83
C PHE A 46 -8.05 13.48 2.38
N ASN A 47 -7.70 14.32 3.35
CA ASN A 47 -7.04 15.59 3.08
C ASN A 47 -5.58 15.37 2.61
N ALA A 48 -5.26 15.84 1.41
CA ALA A 48 -3.92 15.73 0.82
C ALA A 48 -2.81 16.55 1.53
N GLN A 49 -3.21 17.46 2.43
CA GLN A 49 -2.32 18.32 3.21
C GLN A 49 -2.00 17.78 4.61
N LEU A 50 -2.41 16.54 4.91
CA LEU A 50 -2.01 15.88 6.16
C LEU A 50 -0.50 15.68 6.19
N SER A 51 0.10 15.98 7.35
CA SER A 51 1.52 15.68 7.61
C SER A 51 1.73 14.17 7.71
N GLY A 52 2.80 13.65 7.10
CA GLY A 52 3.18 12.26 7.21
C GLY A 52 3.77 11.68 5.92
N PRO A 53 4.10 10.38 5.92
CA PRO A 53 4.59 9.68 4.74
C PRO A 53 3.56 9.72 3.61
N LYS A 54 4.00 10.12 2.40
CA LYS A 54 3.20 10.04 1.18
C LYS A 54 3.66 8.82 0.38
N TYR A 55 2.74 7.88 0.17
CA TYR A 55 3.00 6.71 -0.66
C TYR A 55 2.77 7.08 -2.13
N ASP A 56 3.85 7.26 -2.88
CA ASP A 56 3.80 7.43 -4.32
C ASP A 56 4.10 6.09 -5.00
N LYS A 57 3.26 5.71 -5.97
CA LYS A 57 3.43 4.50 -6.79
C LYS A 57 4.80 4.44 -7.46
N TYR A 58 5.42 5.59 -7.73
CA TYR A 58 6.73 5.69 -8.38
C TYR A 58 7.87 6.06 -7.43
N ALA A 59 7.62 6.34 -6.15
CA ALA A 59 8.69 6.66 -5.19
C ALA A 59 9.68 5.50 -4.97
N HIS A 60 9.29 4.26 -5.29
CA HIS A 60 10.21 3.13 -5.21
C HIS A 60 11.22 3.11 -6.38
N GLN A 61 10.97 3.79 -7.50
CA GLN A 61 11.94 3.84 -8.61
C GLN A 61 13.17 4.71 -8.30
N SER A 62 13.05 5.67 -7.38
CA SER A 62 14.15 6.52 -6.93
C SER A 62 14.98 5.91 -5.77
N LEU A 63 14.52 4.81 -5.16
CA LEU A 63 15.21 4.12 -4.06
C LEU A 63 15.84 2.78 -4.48
N ILE A 64 15.72 2.38 -5.74
CA ILE A 64 16.45 1.23 -6.29
C ILE A 64 17.81 1.74 -6.80
N PRO A 65 18.94 1.51 -6.10
CA PRO A 65 20.24 1.73 -6.71
C PRO A 65 20.35 0.84 -7.96
N PRO A 66 20.86 1.35 -9.10
CA PRO A 66 21.00 0.57 -10.32
C PRO A 66 21.82 -0.70 -10.03
N ARG A 67 21.33 -1.84 -10.51
CA ARG A 67 21.78 -3.21 -10.17
C ARG A 67 23.19 -3.58 -10.65
N SER A 68 24.05 -2.60 -10.93
CA SER A 68 25.43 -2.82 -11.35
C SER A 68 26.32 -1.60 -11.11
N THR A 69 26.46 -1.14 -9.87
CA THR A 69 27.71 -0.47 -9.49
C THR A 69 28.74 -1.57 -9.24
N VAL A 70 29.47 -1.94 -10.29
CA VAL A 70 30.74 -2.67 -10.15
C VAL A 70 31.66 -1.75 -9.35
N ILE A 71 31.85 -2.03 -8.06
CA ILE A 71 32.93 -1.40 -7.29
C ILE A 71 34.23 -1.92 -7.89
N ARG A 72 34.83 -1.14 -8.78
CA ARG A 72 36.21 -1.36 -9.21
C ARG A 72 37.09 -0.91 -8.03
N THR A 73 37.27 -1.79 -7.05
CA THR A 73 38.31 -1.61 -6.03
C THR A 73 39.63 -1.51 -6.78
N THR A 74 40.37 -0.44 -6.54
CA THR A 74 41.78 -0.27 -6.89
C THR A 74 42.62 -1.29 -6.13
N GLY A 75 42.51 -2.56 -6.53
CA GLY A 75 43.29 -3.67 -6.02
C GLY A 75 44.60 -3.78 -6.79
N LYS A 76 45.56 -2.93 -6.43
CA LYS A 76 46.97 -3.29 -6.55
C LYS A 76 47.14 -4.60 -5.76
N MET A 77 47.61 -5.66 -6.41
CA MET A 77 47.88 -6.95 -5.76
C MET A 77 48.88 -6.74 -4.63
N ILE A 78 48.57 -7.24 -3.43
CA ILE A 78 49.60 -7.65 -2.46
C ILE A 78 49.21 -9.01 -1.87
N ALA A 79 50.15 -9.94 -1.98
CA ALA A 79 50.12 -11.25 -1.34
C ALA A 79 50.54 -11.13 0.13
N GLY A 80 50.00 -12.00 0.98
CA GLY A 80 50.30 -12.13 2.40
C GLY A 80 49.21 -12.92 3.09
#